data_AF-A0A0G1HEC9-F1
#
_entry.id   AF-A0A0G1HEC9-F1
#
_cell.length_a   1.000
_cell.length_b   1.000
_cell.length_c   1.000
_cell.angle_alpha   90.00
_cell.angle_beta   90.00
_cell.angle_gamma   90.00
#
_symmetry.space_group_name_H-M   'P 1'
#
loop_
_entity.id
_entity.type
_entity.pdbx_description
1 polymer ?
#
loop_
_entity_poly.entity_id
_entity_poly.type
_entity_poly.pdbx_seq_one_letter_code
_entity_poly.pdbx_strand_id
1 'polypeptide(L)'
;MDKDVHLDPKSSLILGLWKFHERVGEKDLLEVANGWAEDENYLQLYIRKVSKDQLGIGFAYKGDGTKEAHDQYFNRTSDQLKRKFGNDLVGWDIASSSTLVKGF
;
A
#
# COMPACT_ATOMS: atom_id res chain seq x y z
N MET A 1 -7.17 11.94 -20.54
CA MET A 1 -6.63 10.83 -21.37
C MET A 1 -6.70 9.63 -20.46
N ASP A 2 -7.80 8.88 -20.55
CA ASP A 2 -8.01 7.70 -19.72
C ASP A 2 -6.97 6.66 -20.13
N LYS A 3 -6.00 6.43 -19.24
CA LYS A 3 -5.11 5.28 -19.36
C LYS A 3 -5.86 4.12 -18.74
N ASP A 4 -6.64 3.42 -19.56
CA ASP A 4 -7.10 2.09 -19.20
C ASP A 4 -5.86 1.25 -18.90
N VAL A 5 -5.59 1.04 -17.61
CA VAL A 5 -4.56 0.13 -17.15
C VAL A 5 -5.06 -1.27 -17.50
N HIS A 6 -4.68 -1.76 -18.68
CA HIS A 6 -4.84 -3.17 -19.03
C HIS A 6 -3.90 -3.98 -18.14
N LEU A 7 -4.42 -4.43 -17.00
CA LEU A 7 -3.76 -5.44 -16.20
C LEU A 7 -3.84 -6.76 -16.96
N ASP A 8 -2.68 -7.34 -17.26
CA ASP A 8 -2.62 -8.72 -17.73
C ASP A 8 -3.39 -9.59 -16.71
N PRO A 9 -4.36 -10.42 -17.13
CA PRO A 9 -5.09 -11.33 -16.24
C PRO A 9 -4.20 -12.20 -15.36
N LYS A 10 -2.91 -12.35 -15.69
CA LYS A 10 -1.91 -13.08 -14.91
C LYS A 10 -1.10 -12.23 -13.92
N SER A 11 -1.21 -10.90 -13.96
CA SER A 11 -0.49 -10.03 -13.02
C SER A 11 -1.09 -10.18 -11.62
N SER A 12 -0.34 -10.85 -10.74
CA SER A 12 -0.73 -11.00 -9.34
C SER A 12 -0.39 -9.73 -8.59
N LEU A 13 -1.36 -9.19 -7.86
CA LEU A 13 -1.16 -7.94 -7.14
C LEU A 13 -1.00 -8.19 -5.64
N ILE A 14 -0.12 -7.41 -5.03
CA ILE A 14 -0.05 -7.26 -3.58
C ILE A 14 -0.98 -6.11 -3.23
N LEU A 15 -2.08 -6.40 -2.53
CA LEU A 15 -3.05 -5.41 -2.09
C LEU A 15 -3.12 -5.39 -0.57
N GLY A 16 -3.36 -4.22 -0.01
CA GLY A 16 -3.62 -4.15 1.41
C GLY A 16 -3.66 -2.75 1.98
N LEU A 17 -3.56 -2.73 3.31
CA LEU A 17 -3.46 -1.53 4.12
C LEU A 17 -2.28 -1.61 5.08
N TRP A 18 -1.54 -0.52 5.15
CA TRP A 18 -0.71 -0.19 6.31
C TRP A 18 -1.53 0.66 7.28
N LYS A 19 -1.51 0.31 8.57
CA LYS A 19 -2.35 0.93 9.60
C LYS A 19 -1.48 1.70 10.59
N PHE A 20 -1.92 2.91 10.91
CA PHE A 20 -1.20 3.85 11.77
C PHE A 20 -2.09 4.33 12.90
N HIS A 21 -1.50 4.61 14.07
CA HIS A 21 -2.19 5.37 15.11
C HIS A 21 -2.56 6.76 14.57
N GLU A 22 -3.70 7.31 14.96
CA GLU A 22 -4.14 8.64 14.51
C GLU A 22 -3.22 9.82 14.88
N ARG A 23 -2.18 9.57 15.69
CA ARG A 23 -1.14 10.57 15.96
C ARG A 23 -0.31 10.85 14.71
N VAL A 24 -0.18 9.86 13.82
CA VAL A 24 0.34 10.08 12.48
C VAL A 24 -0.77 10.72 11.69
N GLY A 25 -0.64 12.03 11.46
CA GLY A 25 -1.69 12.81 10.82
C GLY A 25 -1.87 12.43 9.36
N GLU A 26 -3.02 12.76 8.79
CA GLU A 26 -3.31 12.52 7.37
C GLU A 26 -2.26 13.16 6.45
N LYS A 27 -1.75 14.34 6.80
CA LYS A 27 -0.69 15.04 6.07
C LYS A 27 0.59 14.20 5.95
N ASP A 28 1.01 13.54 7.03
CA ASP A 28 2.22 12.71 7.04
C ASP A 28 2.04 11.46 6.18
N LEU A 29 0.84 10.88 6.20
CA LEU A 29 0.50 9.74 5.36
C LEU A 29 0.42 10.12 3.87
N LEU A 30 -0.13 11.29 3.56
CA LEU A 30 -0.16 11.83 2.20
C LEU A 30 1.25 12.06 1.66
N GLU A 31 2.18 12.56 2.47
CA GLU A 31 3.57 12.72 2.07
C GLU A 31 4.20 11.38 1.67
N VAL A 32 3.96 10.32 2.46
CA VAL A 32 4.45 8.97 2.14
C VAL A 32 3.80 8.42 0.87
N ALA A 33 2.47 8.54 0.76
CA ALA A 33 1.73 8.06 -0.41
C ALA A 33 2.16 8.80 -1.69
N ASN A 34 2.39 10.11 -1.64
CA ASN A 34 2.88 10.87 -2.78
C ASN A 34 4.29 10.44 -3.20
N GLY A 35 5.17 10.11 -2.24
CA GLY A 35 6.48 9.52 -2.57
C GLY A 35 6.37 8.13 -3.19
N TRP A 36 5.42 7.30 -2.75
CA TRP A 36 5.15 6.00 -3.38
C TRP A 36 4.54 6.13 -4.77
N ALA A 37 3.78 7.20 -5.05
CA ALA A 37 3.16 7.43 -6.35
C ALA A 37 4.17 7.68 -7.48
N GLU A 38 5.45 7.93 -7.17
CA GLU A 38 6.54 8.01 -8.14
C GLU A 38 6.97 6.62 -8.67
N ASP A 39 6.67 5.54 -7.95
CA ASP A 39 6.93 4.16 -8.38
C ASP A 39 5.76 3.62 -9.21
N GLU A 40 6.00 3.37 -10.50
CA GLU A 40 5.02 2.86 -11.47
C GLU A 40 4.44 1.47 -11.14
N ASN A 41 4.99 0.79 -10.13
CA ASN A 41 4.44 -0.45 -9.61
C ASN A 41 3.25 -0.23 -8.68
N TYR A 42 3.07 0.97 -8.13
CA TYR A 42 1.83 1.33 -7.45
C TYR A 42 0.74 1.67 -8.47
N LEU A 43 -0.31 0.85 -8.48
CA LEU A 43 -1.48 1.02 -9.35
C LEU A 43 -2.57 1.88 -8.69
N GLN A 44 -2.64 1.80 -7.36
CA GLN A 44 -3.56 2.59 -6.55
C GLN A 44 -2.90 2.92 -5.22
N LEU A 45 -3.16 4.14 -4.75
CA LEU A 45 -2.79 4.64 -3.43
C LEU A 45 -3.92 5.51 -2.91
N TYR A 46 -4.30 5.32 -1.65
CA TYR A 46 -5.31 6.15 -1.02
C TYR A 46 -5.13 6.18 0.50
N ILE A 47 -5.61 7.24 1.13
CA ILE A 47 -5.67 7.35 2.59
C ILE A 47 -7.11 7.11 3.03
N ARG A 48 -7.31 6.36 4.12
CA ARG A 48 -8.64 6.19 4.73
C ARG A 48 -8.57 6.12 6.25
N LYS A 49 -9.69 6.43 6.90
CA LYS A 49 -9.93 6.04 8.29
C LYS A 49 -10.14 4.52 8.35
N VAL A 50 -9.43 3.87 9.27
CA VAL A 50 -9.47 2.41 9.45
C VAL A 50 -10.37 2.06 10.63
N SER A 51 -10.19 2.75 11.75
CA SER A 51 -11.01 2.65 12.96
C SER A 51 -11.00 4.01 13.69
N LYS A 52 -11.67 4.11 14.84
CA LYS A 52 -11.80 5.36 15.61
C LYS A 52 -10.46 6.07 15.80
N ASP A 53 -9.40 5.32 16.13
CA ASP A 53 -8.10 5.87 16.50
C ASP A 53 -7.00 5.48 15.48
N GLN A 54 -7.38 5.08 14.26
CA GLN A 54 -6.43 4.62 13.23
C GLN A 54 -6.71 5.17 11.84
N LEU A 55 -5.64 5.60 11.17
CA LEU A 55 -5.60 5.92 9.75
C LEU A 55 -4.84 4.83 9.00
N GLY A 56 -4.96 4.79 7.67
CA GLY A 56 -4.22 3.82 6.88
C GLY A 56 -3.95 4.27 5.45
N ILE A 57 -2.83 3.79 4.92
CA ILE A 57 -2.47 3.89 3.50
C ILE A 57 -2.89 2.58 2.85
N GLY A 58 -3.93 2.64 2.02
CA GLY A 58 -4.35 1.54 1.17
C GLY A 58 -3.59 1.58 -0.16
N PHE A 59 -3.27 0.40 -0.68
CA PHE A 59 -2.48 0.29 -1.91
C PHE A 59 -2.85 -0.93 -2.74
N ALA A 60 -2.55 -0.84 -4.04
CA ALA A 60 -2.41 -1.97 -4.95
C ALA A 60 -1.04 -1.88 -5.63
N TYR A 61 -0.20 -2.91 -5.48
CA TYR A 61 1.16 -2.96 -6.00
C TYR A 61 1.32 -4.13 -6.97
N LYS A 62 2.01 -3.90 -8.10
CA LYS A 62 2.35 -4.96 -9.05
C LYS A 62 3.28 -5.97 -8.39
N GLY A 63 2.89 -7.24 -8.42
CA GLY A 63 3.74 -8.37 -8.05
C GLY A 63 3.82 -9.39 -9.19
N ASP A 64 4.56 -10.47 -8.94
CA ASP A 64 4.64 -11.63 -9.83
C ASP A 64 3.88 -12.85 -9.28
N GLY A 65 3.25 -12.71 -8.10
CA GLY A 65 2.47 -13.75 -7.42
C GLY A 65 3.31 -14.72 -6.60
N THR A 66 4.62 -14.52 -6.57
CA THR A 66 5.53 -15.31 -5.75
C THR A 66 5.51 -14.83 -4.30
N LYS A 67 5.83 -15.75 -3.38
CA LYS A 67 6.01 -15.41 -1.98
C LYS A 67 7.20 -14.46 -1.81
N GLU A 68 8.24 -14.66 -2.61
CA GLU A 68 9.47 -13.89 -2.58
C GLU A 68 9.22 -12.41 -2.92
N ALA A 69 8.45 -12.13 -3.96
CA ALA A 69 8.08 -10.75 -4.30
C ALA A 69 7.22 -10.10 -3.21
N HIS A 70 6.27 -10.85 -2.63
CA HIS A 70 5.49 -10.39 -1.48
C HIS A 70 6.40 -10.04 -0.29
N ASP A 71 7.28 -10.95 0.10
CA ASP A 71 8.15 -10.78 1.27
C ASP A 71 9.15 -9.64 1.05
N GLN A 72 9.68 -9.47 -0.16
CA GLN A 72 10.53 -8.33 -0.51
C GLN A 72 9.78 -7.00 -0.39
N TYR A 73 8.58 -6.90 -0.96
CA TYR A 73 7.74 -5.71 -0.83
C TYR A 73 7.43 -5.42 0.64
N PHE A 74 6.98 -6.43 1.38
CA PHE A 74 6.54 -6.30 2.76
C PHE A 74 7.70 -5.86 3.66
N ASN A 75 8.85 -6.53 3.59
CA ASN A 75 10.00 -6.23 4.44
C ASN A 75 10.54 -4.83 4.15
N ARG A 76 10.75 -4.48 2.87
CA ARG A 76 11.22 -3.15 2.47
C ARG A 76 10.30 -2.05 2.99
N THR A 77 9.00 -2.20 2.77
CA THR A 77 8.00 -1.19 3.13
C THR A 77 7.81 -1.12 4.65
N SER A 78 7.76 -2.26 5.33
CA SER A 78 7.69 -2.32 6.79
C SER A 78 8.91 -1.63 7.43
N ASP A 79 10.12 -1.84 6.91
CA ASP A 79 11.33 -1.25 7.47
C ASP A 79 11.40 0.26 7.23
N GLN A 80 10.92 0.73 6.08
CA GLN A 80 10.77 2.17 5.83
C GLN A 80 9.77 2.80 6.80
N LEU A 81 8.60 2.19 6.98
CA LEU A 81 7.54 2.73 7.83
C LEU A 81 7.93 2.67 9.31
N LYS A 82 8.56 1.59 9.78
CA LYS A 82 9.07 1.48 11.15
C LYS A 82 10.15 2.53 11.44
N ARG A 83 11.03 2.82 10.48
CA ARG A 83 12.04 3.89 10.64
C ARG A 83 11.41 5.28 10.72
N LYS A 84 10.34 5.53 9.96
CA LYS A 84 9.67 6.84 9.93
C LYS A 84 8.73 7.05 11.13
N PHE A 85 7.94 6.05 11.50
CA PHE A 85 6.83 6.19 12.46
C PHE A 85 7.00 5.37 13.74
N GLY A 86 8.00 4.49 13.82
CA GLY A 86 8.26 3.68 15.02
C GLY A 86 7.03 2.88 15.46
N ASN A 87 6.64 3.10 16.73
CA ASN A 87 5.50 2.42 17.36
C ASN A 87 4.14 2.90 16.87
N ASP A 88 4.07 3.98 16.08
CA ASP A 88 2.80 4.44 15.52
C ASP A 88 2.42 3.69 14.23
N LEU A 89 3.30 2.82 13.68
CA LEU A 89 2.89 1.77 12.77
C LEU A 89 2.27 0.63 13.58
N VAL A 90 0.93 0.59 13.63
CA VAL A 90 0.19 -0.29 14.55
C VAL A 90 -0.26 -1.61 13.93
N GLY A 91 -0.15 -1.77 12.62
CA GLY A 91 -0.45 -3.04 11.97
C GLY A 91 -0.59 -2.95 10.46
N TRP A 92 -1.05 -4.04 9.87
CA TRP A 92 -1.27 -4.19 8.44
C TRP A 92 -2.37 -5.21 8.17
N ASP A 93 -2.87 -5.21 6.93
CA ASP A 93 -3.75 -6.23 6.36
C ASP A 93 -3.42 -6.32 4.88
N ILE A 94 -2.62 -7.30 4.50
CA ILE A 94 -1.97 -7.38 3.19
C ILE A 94 -2.10 -8.81 2.66
N ALA A 95 -2.57 -8.93 1.43
CA ALA A 95 -2.66 -10.17 0.70
C ALA A 95 -1.55 -10.26 -0.36
N SER A 96 -0.92 -11.42 -0.47
CA SER A 96 0.11 -11.72 -1.47
C SER A 96 -0.45 -12.00 -2.86
N SER A 97 -1.75 -12.28 -2.96
CA SER A 97 -2.46 -12.50 -4.21
C SER A 97 -3.85 -11.86 -4.12
N SER A 98 -4.16 -11.00 -5.08
CA SER A 98 -5.45 -10.30 -5.16
C SER A 98 -5.76 -9.93 -6.61
N THR A 99 -7.05 -9.85 -6.92
CA THR A 99 -7.56 -9.40 -8.22
C THR A 99 -8.17 -8.02 -8.08
N LEU A 100 -7.61 -7.03 -8.78
CA LEU A 100 -8.18 -5.69 -8.85
C LEU A 100 -9.21 -5.65 -9.98
N VAL A 101 -10.48 -5.46 -9.64
CA VAL A 101 -11.58 -5.40 -10.64
C VAL A 101 -11.71 -4.00 -11.25
N LYS A 102 -11.48 -2.94 -10.48
CA LYS A 102 -11.57 -1.55 -10.95
C LYS A 102 -10.64 -0.61 -10.17
N GLY A 103 -9.88 0.18 -10.93
CA GLY A 103 -9.03 1.28 -10.47
C GLY A 103 -9.81 2.55 -10.09
N PHE A 104 -9.14 3.55 -9.51
CA PHE A 104 -9.66 4.92 -9.43
C PHE A 104 -9.11 5.72 -10.61
#